data_AF-A0AAN7BU74-F1
#
_entry.id   AF-A0AAN7BU74-F1
#
_cell.length_a   1.000
_cell.length_b   1.000
_cell.length_c   1.000
_cell.angle_alpha   90.00
_cell.angle_beta   90.00
_cell.angle_gamma   90.00
#
_symmetry.space_group_name_H-M   'P 1'
#
loop_
_entity.id
_entity.type
_entity.pdbx_description
1 polymer ?
#
loop_
_entity_poly.entity_id
_entity_poly.type
_entity_poly.pdbx_seq_one_letter_code
_entity_poly.pdbx_strand_id
1 'polypeptide(L)'
;MADKLRAQQELERLQSKYIGTGYLDIISWEWKTNIHRDTSSSIIGHPPLLAYAALVQNKSIAQIRAETILYKMFQPVGPPPPREGEELPVLRTERLLETFGTIALKTFYSIE
;
A
#
# COMPACT_ATOMS: atom_id res chain seq x y z
N MET A 1 -1.30 -12.22 39.38
CA MET A 1 -0.64 -11.23 38.49
C MET A 1 0.29 -11.88 37.47
N ALA A 2 1.02 -12.94 37.83
CA ALA A 2 1.92 -13.67 36.91
C ALA A 2 1.25 -14.16 35.62
N ASP A 3 0.02 -14.68 35.69
CA ASP A 3 -0.67 -15.22 34.50
C ASP A 3 -1.10 -14.13 33.50
N LYS A 4 -1.42 -12.92 33.98
CA LYS A 4 -1.71 -11.77 33.12
C LYS A 4 -0.47 -11.34 32.33
N LEU A 5 0.70 -11.35 32.98
CA LEU A 5 1.96 -10.99 32.35
C LEU A 5 2.41 -12.05 31.32
N ARG A 6 2.22 -13.35 31.63
CA ARG A 6 2.45 -14.45 30.68
C ARG A 6 1.55 -14.33 29.45
N ALA A 7 0.26 -13.99 29.64
CA ALA A 7 -0.67 -13.79 28.53
C ALA A 7 -0.28 -12.61 27.63
N GLN A 8 0.22 -11.50 28.21
CA GLN A 8 0.71 -10.36 27.44
C GLN A 8 1.96 -10.70 26.62
N GLN A 9 2.94 -11.39 27.22
CA GLN A 9 4.14 -11.83 26.51
C GLN A 9 3.80 -12.78 25.35
N GLU A 10 2.84 -13.69 25.55
CA GLU A 10 2.39 -14.59 24.49
C GLU A 10 1.67 -13.83 23.37
N LEU A 11 0.88 -12.81 23.71
CA LEU A 11 0.22 -11.96 22.73
C LEU A 11 1.25 -11.18 21.89
N GLU A 12 2.24 -10.55 22.51
CA GLU A 12 3.33 -9.84 21.80
C GLU A 12 4.13 -10.78 20.89
N ARG A 13 4.40 -12.01 21.36
CA ARG A 13 5.04 -13.06 20.58
C ARG A 13 4.21 -13.43 19.34
N LEU A 14 2.90 -13.57 19.49
CA LEU A 14 1.99 -13.87 18.38
C LEU A 14 1.88 -12.71 17.40
N GLN A 15 1.82 -11.47 17.90
CA GLN A 15 1.78 -10.27 17.06
C GLN A 15 3.06 -10.09 16.22
N SER A 16 4.21 -10.47 16.79
CA SER A 16 5.48 -10.47 16.05
C SER A 16 5.51 -11.51 14.92
N LYS A 17 4.74 -12.60 15.05
CA LYS A 17 4.68 -13.69 14.07
C LYS A 17 3.64 -13.43 12.97
N TYR A 18 2.47 -12.92 13.36
CA TYR A 18 1.34 -12.73 12.46
C TYR A 18 1.16 -11.25 12.17
N ILE A 19 1.71 -10.80 11.05
CA ILE A 19 1.58 -9.42 10.59
C ILE A 19 0.10 -9.09 10.40
N GLY A 20 -0.33 -7.91 10.85
CA GLY A 20 -1.71 -7.44 10.72
C GLY A 20 -2.60 -7.76 11.93
N THR A 21 -2.09 -8.44 12.95
CA THR A 21 -2.79 -8.55 14.23
C THR A 21 -2.89 -7.19 14.89
N GLY A 22 -4.13 -6.70 15.07
CA GLY A 22 -4.38 -5.42 15.70
C GLY A 22 -4.09 -5.39 17.20
N TYR A 23 -3.99 -4.18 17.73
CA TYR A 23 -3.99 -3.85 19.15
C TYR A 23 -5.07 -2.79 19.42
N LEU A 24 -5.38 -2.52 20.69
CA LEU A 24 -6.50 -1.65 21.06
C LEU A 24 -6.37 -0.23 20.47
N ASP A 25 -5.14 0.28 20.41
CA ASP A 25 -4.85 1.64 19.95
C ASP A 25 -4.36 1.68 18.48
N ILE A 26 -4.79 0.71 17.65
CA ILE A 26 -4.44 0.69 16.23
C ILE A 26 -5.01 1.89 15.48
N ILE A 27 -4.16 2.56 14.70
CA ILE A 27 -4.58 3.73 13.91
C ILE A 27 -5.39 3.23 12.71
N SER A 28 -6.44 3.98 12.35
CA SER A 28 -7.29 3.63 11.20
C SER A 28 -6.50 3.45 9.90
N TRP A 29 -5.41 4.20 9.71
CA TRP A 29 -4.48 4.07 8.59
C TRP A 29 -3.78 2.71 8.57
N GLU A 30 -3.28 2.23 9.72
CA GLU A 30 -2.55 0.96 9.82
C GLU A 30 -3.49 -0.22 9.52
N TRP A 31 -4.67 -0.23 10.14
CA TRP A 31 -5.70 -1.21 9.86
C TRP A 31 -6.06 -1.27 8.37
N LYS A 32 -6.37 -0.12 7.77
CA LYS A 32 -6.71 -0.06 6.33
C LYS A 32 -5.55 -0.52 5.46
N THR A 33 -4.31 -0.18 5.79
CA THR A 33 -3.12 -0.61 5.05
C THR A 33 -3.00 -2.13 5.02
N ASN A 34 -3.20 -2.78 6.18
CA ASN A 34 -3.16 -4.24 6.28
C ASN A 34 -4.25 -4.88 5.42
N ILE A 35 -5.50 -4.40 5.49
CA ILE A 35 -6.61 -4.91 4.67
C ILE A 35 -6.33 -4.81 3.16
N HIS A 36 -5.76 -3.70 2.69
CA HIS A 36 -5.44 -3.53 1.27
C HIS A 36 -4.30 -4.45 0.82
N ARG A 37 -3.30 -4.67 1.68
CA ARG A 37 -2.19 -5.61 1.42
C ARG A 37 -2.71 -7.05 1.38
N ASP A 38 -3.61 -7.43 2.27
CA ASP A 38 -4.23 -8.77 2.29
C ASP A 38 -5.08 -9.01 1.05
N THR A 39 -5.84 -8.01 0.63
CA THR A 39 -6.63 -8.06 -0.61
C THR A 39 -5.72 -8.22 -1.83
N SER A 40 -4.65 -7.43 -1.90
CA SER A 40 -3.67 -7.51 -2.99
C SER A 40 -2.95 -8.86 -3.04
N SER A 41 -2.57 -9.39 -1.86
CA SER A 41 -1.99 -10.72 -1.72
C SER A 41 -2.96 -11.81 -2.20
N SER A 42 -4.24 -11.69 -1.85
CA SER A 42 -5.28 -12.63 -2.29
C SER A 42 -5.48 -12.61 -3.80
N ILE A 43 -5.44 -11.43 -4.43
CA ILE A 43 -5.50 -11.29 -5.90
C ILE A 43 -4.33 -11.99 -6.58
N ILE A 44 -3.12 -11.86 -6.05
CA ILE A 44 -1.91 -12.48 -6.62
C ILE A 44 -1.85 -13.99 -6.36
N GLY A 45 -2.32 -14.42 -5.18
CA GLY A 45 -2.27 -15.80 -4.72
C GLY A 45 -3.28 -16.72 -5.40
N HIS A 46 -4.42 -16.18 -5.88
CA HIS A 46 -5.44 -16.96 -6.56
C HIS A 46 -5.37 -16.76 -8.08
N PRO A 47 -4.91 -17.77 -8.85
CA PRO A 47 -4.85 -17.70 -10.32
C PRO A 47 -6.12 -17.23 -11.03
N PRO A 48 -7.35 -17.66 -10.65
CA PRO A 48 -8.56 -17.20 -11.34
C PRO A 48 -8.83 -15.71 -11.10
N LEU A 49 -8.54 -15.20 -9.90
CA LEU A 49 -8.74 -13.79 -9.57
C LEU A 49 -7.72 -12.90 -10.27
N LEU A 50 -6.46 -13.36 -10.36
CA LEU A 50 -5.42 -12.69 -11.11
C LEU A 50 -5.74 -12.64 -12.62
N ALA A 51 -6.22 -13.75 -13.19
CA ALA A 51 -6.62 -13.83 -14.58
C ALA A 51 -7.80 -12.90 -14.89
N TYR A 52 -8.79 -12.85 -14.00
CA TYR A 52 -9.91 -11.91 -14.10
C TYR A 52 -9.43 -10.45 -14.10
N ALA A 53 -8.56 -10.08 -13.17
CA ALA A 53 -7.99 -8.73 -13.10
C ALA A 53 -7.18 -8.35 -14.35
N ALA A 54 -6.44 -9.31 -14.93
CA ALA A 54 -5.69 -9.12 -16.17
C ALA A 54 -6.59 -8.95 -17.39
N LEU A 55 -7.68 -9.73 -17.47
CA LEU A 55 -8.66 -9.63 -18.54
C LEU A 55 -9.36 -8.27 -18.53
N VAL A 56 -9.84 -7.81 -17.37
CA VAL A 56 -10.56 -6.53 -17.24
C VAL A 56 -9.67 -5.33 -17.60
N GLN A 57 -8.38 -5.39 -17.27
CA GLN A 57 -7.43 -4.30 -17.54
C GLN A 57 -6.74 -4.41 -18.90
N ASN A 58 -6.99 -5.47 -19.67
CA ASN A 58 -6.32 -5.78 -20.94
C ASN A 58 -4.78 -5.71 -20.84
N LYS A 59 -4.23 -6.27 -19.77
CA LYS A 59 -2.78 -6.33 -19.50
C LYS A 59 -2.35 -7.79 -19.36
N SER A 60 -1.06 -8.05 -19.55
CA SER A 60 -0.55 -9.40 -19.30
C SER A 60 -0.62 -9.75 -17.81
N ILE A 61 -0.78 -11.03 -17.51
CA ILE A 61 -0.83 -11.54 -16.13
C ILE A 61 0.44 -11.13 -15.35
N ALA A 62 1.60 -11.20 -16.01
CA ALA A 62 2.88 -10.80 -15.42
C ALA A 62 2.94 -9.31 -15.10
N GLN A 63 2.40 -8.45 -15.98
CA GLN A 63 2.33 -7.01 -15.75
C GLN A 63 1.44 -6.68 -14.55
N ILE A 64 0.23 -7.26 -14.47
CA ILE A 64 -0.67 -7.03 -13.33
C ILE A 64 -0.04 -7.52 -12.01
N ARG A 65 0.64 -8.66 -12.04
CA ARG A 65 1.32 -9.20 -10.86
C ARG A 65 2.42 -8.24 -10.37
N ALA A 66 3.27 -7.76 -11.29
CA ALA A 66 4.31 -6.79 -10.97
C ALA A 66 3.73 -5.46 -10.48
N GLU A 67 2.71 -4.94 -11.14
CA GLU A 67 2.05 -3.68 -10.78
C GLU A 67 1.41 -3.76 -9.39
N THR A 68 0.76 -4.88 -9.09
CA THR A 68 0.10 -5.10 -7.79
C THR A 68 1.14 -5.18 -6.66
N ILE A 69 2.25 -5.89 -6.87
CA ILE A 69 3.32 -6.01 -5.85
C ILE A 69 4.05 -4.68 -5.64
N LEU A 70 4.44 -3.99 -6.72
CA LEU A 70 5.29 -2.80 -6.63
C LEU A 70 4.53 -1.55 -6.22
N TYR A 71 3.36 -1.31 -6.82
CA TYR A 71 2.64 -0.06 -6.63
C TYR A 71 1.52 -0.18 -5.60
N LYS A 72 0.71 -1.25 -5.66
CA LYS A 72 -0.47 -1.38 -4.79
C LYS A 72 -0.14 -1.85 -3.37
N MET A 73 0.96 -2.55 -3.14
CA MET A 73 1.34 -3.00 -1.79
C MET A 73 2.24 -2.04 -1.02
N PHE A 74 3.03 -1.19 -1.70
CA PHE A 74 3.96 -0.26 -1.03
C PHE A 74 3.22 0.70 -0.10
N GLN A 75 2.25 1.45 -0.66
CA GLN A 75 1.47 2.44 0.08
C GLN A 75 0.03 2.54 -0.47
N PRO A 76 -0.86 1.58 -0.13
CA PRO A 76 -2.19 1.51 -0.70
C PRO A 76 -3.13 2.66 -0.33
N VAL A 77 -2.94 3.23 0.87
CA VAL A 77 -3.87 4.22 1.45
C VAL A 77 -3.21 5.59 1.67
N GLY A 78 -2.12 5.85 0.97
CA GLY A 78 -1.36 7.11 1.07
C GLY A 78 -0.44 7.19 2.30
N PRO A 79 0.21 8.35 2.51
CA PRO A 79 1.12 8.58 3.62
C PRO A 79 0.43 8.37 4.97
N PRO A 80 1.15 7.83 5.97
CA PRO A 80 0.62 7.74 7.31
C PRO A 80 0.28 9.14 7.83
N PRO A 81 -0.77 9.27 8.67
CA PRO A 81 -1.05 10.53 9.32
C PRO A 81 0.16 10.95 10.17
N PRO A 82 0.45 12.26 10.27
CA PRO A 82 1.51 12.75 11.13
C PRO A 82 1.23 12.31 12.56
N ARG A 83 2.26 11.80 13.24
CA ARG A 83 2.18 11.58 14.69
C ARG A 83 2.09 12.95 15.36
N GLU A 84 1.30 13.05 16.43
CA GLU A 84 1.15 14.30 17.19
C GLU A 84 2.55 14.87 17.52
N GLY A 85 2.92 15.98 16.87
CA GLY A 85 4.23 16.65 17.04
C GLY A 85 5.18 16.64 15.83
N GLU A 86 4.92 15.89 14.75
CA GLU A 86 5.72 15.96 13.51
C GLU A 86 4.94 16.65 12.38
N GLU A 87 5.33 17.86 12.00
CA GLU A 87 4.87 18.46 10.74
C GLU A 87 5.44 17.67 9.56
N LEU A 88 4.57 17.20 8.66
CA LEU A 88 5.00 16.50 7.45
C LEU A 88 5.83 17.46 6.58
N PRO A 89 6.94 17.01 5.96
CA PRO A 89 7.45 17.73 4.80
C PRO A 89 6.34 17.69 3.76
N VAL A 90 5.81 18.86 3.40
CA VAL A 90 4.86 19.00 2.30
C VAL A 90 5.51 18.38 1.06
N LEU A 91 5.18 17.13 0.76
CA LEU A 91 5.53 16.51 -0.51
C LEU A 91 4.74 17.28 -1.55
N ARG A 92 5.39 18.30 -2.10
CA ARG A 92 4.92 19.22 -3.14
C ARG A 92 4.53 18.40 -4.37
N THR A 93 3.30 17.88 -4.36
CA THR A 93 2.66 17.20 -5.50
C THR A 93 2.54 18.12 -6.71
N GLU A 94 2.64 19.44 -6.50
CA GLU A 94 2.65 20.44 -7.58
C GLU A 94 3.85 20.28 -8.53
N ARG A 95 4.99 19.75 -8.08
CA ARG A 95 6.21 19.72 -8.92
C ARG A 95 6.28 18.55 -9.92
N LEU A 96 5.49 17.49 -9.72
CA LEU A 96 5.44 16.37 -10.68
C LEU A 96 4.50 16.67 -11.85
N LEU A 97 3.38 17.37 -11.62
CA LEU A 97 2.49 17.78 -12.71
C LEU A 97 3.15 18.83 -13.62
N GLU A 98 3.97 19.73 -13.06
CA GLU A 98 4.74 20.71 -13.84
C GLU A 98 5.83 20.06 -14.69
N THR A 99 6.56 19.07 -14.15
CA THR A 99 7.65 18.40 -14.87
C THR A 99 7.13 17.43 -15.93
N PHE A 100 6.10 16.62 -15.63
CA PHE A 100 5.48 15.74 -16.62
C PHE A 100 4.65 16.52 -17.66
N GLY A 101 3.97 17.59 -17.26
CA GLY A 101 3.23 18.46 -18.19
C GLY A 101 4.14 19.22 -19.15
N THR A 102 5.30 19.71 -18.69
CA THR A 102 6.26 20.41 -19.55
C THR A 102 6.98 19.47 -20.52
N ILE A 103 7.28 18.22 -20.11
CA ILE A 103 7.86 17.21 -21.00
C ILE A 103 6.83 16.78 -22.05
N ALA A 104 5.57 16.54 -21.66
CA ALA A 104 4.49 16.14 -22.58
C ALA A 104 4.15 17.26 -23.60
N LEU A 105 4.15 18.53 -23.17
CA LEU A 105 3.94 19.67 -24.08
C LEU A 105 5.13 19.88 -25.02
N LYS A 106 6.38 19.69 -24.57
CA LYS A 106 7.56 19.80 -25.43
C LYS A 106 7.64 18.71 -26.49
N THR A 107 7.21 17.47 -26.21
CA THR A 107 7.12 16.43 -27.24
C THR A 107 5.96 16.64 -28.20
N PHE A 108 4.84 17.23 -27.77
CA PHE A 108 3.73 17.55 -28.67
C PHE A 108 3.99 18.77 -29.57
N TYR A 109 4.70 19.79 -29.09
CA TYR A 109 4.97 21.02 -29.88
C TYR A 109 6.25 20.97 -30.74
N SER A 110 6.99 19.86 -30.74
CA SER A 110 8.23 19.70 -31.53
C SER A 110 8.06 18.76 -32.74
N ILE A 111 6.83 18.35 -33.04
CA ILE A 111 6.50 17.46 -34.18
C ILE A 111 5.74 18.22 -35.29
N GLU A 112 5.58 19.55 -35.17
CA GLU A 112 5.25 20.43 -36.31
C GLU A 112 6.42 21.37 -36.63
#